data_AF-A0A937IDC4-F1
#
_entry.id   AF-A0A937IDC4-F1
#
_cell.length_a   1.000
_cell.length_b   1.000
_cell.length_c   1.000
_cell.angle_alpha   90.00
_cell.angle_beta   90.00
_cell.angle_gamma   90.00
#
_symmetry.space_group_name_H-M   'P 1'
#
loop_
_entity.id
_entity.type
_entity.pdbx_description
1 polymer ?
#
loop_
_entity_poly.entity_id
_entity_poly.type
_entity_poly.pdbx_seq_one_letter_code
_entity_poly.pdbx_strand_id
1 'polypeptide(L)'
;MPTRANIGGAAERPTATYVNQKVAESLELTASDKDAQLDGKPELDSKGRPFPVFFGLLLANGWFIRPVPFLLTNSKLTALQRIKRAARRIPVFLAFWIAAFLILPTNWVATAAIAYGIWLIPIVVMIYRGLQHKSEPVRIESSGPE
;
A
#
# COMPACT_ATOMS: atom_id res chain seq x y z
N MET A 1 11.31 -1.77 11.12
CA MET A 1 11.18 -0.78 10.01
C MET A 1 9.91 -1.10 9.23
N PRO A 2 8.94 -0.19 9.08
CA PRO A 2 7.76 -0.43 8.24
C PRO A 2 8.21 -0.59 6.77
N THR A 3 7.96 -1.74 6.18
CA THR A 3 8.29 -2.03 4.78
C THR A 3 7.11 -1.73 3.86
N ARG A 4 7.37 -1.59 2.56
CA ARG A 4 6.35 -1.45 1.49
C ARG A 4 5.44 -2.68 1.34
N ALA A 5 5.61 -3.66 2.19
CA ALA A 5 4.82 -4.86 2.17
C ALA A 5 3.45 -4.57 2.86
N ASN A 6 3.37 -3.56 3.75
CA ASN A 6 2.13 -3.17 4.44
C ASN A 6 1.34 -2.01 3.78
N ILE A 7 1.31 -1.92 2.45
CA ILE A 7 0.67 -0.81 1.69
C ILE A 7 -0.85 -0.72 1.91
N GLY A 8 -1.50 -1.82 2.29
CA GLY A 8 -2.95 -1.90 2.48
C GLY A 8 -3.47 -1.49 3.86
N GLY A 9 -2.62 -0.97 4.75
CA GLY A 9 -2.89 -0.91 6.19
C GLY A 9 -2.39 -2.19 6.87
N ALA A 10 -2.90 -2.58 8.04
CA ALA A 10 -2.40 -3.69 8.86
C ALA A 10 -2.72 -5.10 8.31
N ALA A 11 -2.40 -5.36 7.04
CA ALA A 11 -2.54 -6.67 6.42
C ALA A 11 -1.41 -7.61 6.83
N GLU A 12 -0.18 -7.09 6.91
CA GLU A 12 0.99 -7.82 7.36
C GLU A 12 1.21 -7.56 8.85
N ARG A 13 0.57 -8.38 9.68
CA ARG A 13 0.80 -8.40 11.12
C ARG A 13 1.71 -9.56 11.47
N PRO A 14 2.58 -9.43 12.48
CA PRO A 14 3.29 -10.57 13.04
C PRO A 14 2.29 -11.63 13.51
N THR A 15 2.59 -12.90 13.22
CA THR A 15 1.76 -14.05 13.61
C THR A 15 1.60 -14.08 15.13
N ALA A 16 0.39 -14.35 15.63
CA ALA A 16 0.13 -14.36 17.07
C ALA A 16 1.01 -15.36 17.84
N THR A 17 1.31 -16.52 17.24
CA THR A 17 2.22 -17.52 17.80
C THR A 17 3.64 -16.98 17.93
N TYR A 18 4.14 -16.29 16.89
CA TYR A 18 5.46 -15.66 16.87
C TYR A 18 5.59 -14.62 17.98
N VAL A 19 4.59 -13.75 18.16
CA VAL A 19 4.59 -12.72 19.21
C VAL A 19 4.59 -13.35 20.59
N ASN A 20 3.71 -14.33 20.84
CA ASN A 20 3.64 -15.02 22.13
C ASN A 20 4.95 -15.74 22.48
N GLN A 21 5.58 -16.40 21.50
CA GLN A 21 6.88 -17.03 21.71
C GLN A 21 7.95 -16.01 22.10
N LYS A 22 8.03 -14.87 21.40
CA LYS A 22 9.02 -13.83 21.71
C LYS A 22 8.83 -13.19 23.07
N VAL A 23 7.57 -13.01 23.49
CA VAL A 23 7.25 -12.53 24.83
C VAL A 23 7.67 -13.55 25.90
N ALA A 24 7.38 -14.84 25.70
CA ALA A 24 7.80 -15.90 26.63
C ALA A 24 9.33 -15.99 26.75
N GLU A 25 10.05 -16.01 25.63
CA GLU A 25 11.52 -16.01 25.60
C GLU A 25 12.10 -14.80 26.36
N SER A 26 11.48 -13.62 26.20
CA SER A 26 11.92 -12.38 26.84
C SER A 26 11.64 -12.36 28.35
N LEU A 27 10.59 -13.04 28.81
CA LEU A 27 10.28 -13.18 30.24
C LEU A 27 11.20 -14.17 30.95
N GLU A 28 11.69 -15.19 30.24
CA GLU A 28 12.67 -16.16 30.76
C GLU A 28 14.09 -15.58 30.85
N LEU A 29 14.43 -14.62 29.97
CA LEU A 29 15.66 -13.82 30.04
C LEU A 29 15.60 -12.87 31.24
N THR A 30 16.16 -13.30 32.37
CA THR A 30 16.20 -12.55 33.64
C THR A 30 16.74 -11.13 33.45
N ALA A 31 15.94 -10.13 33.83
CA ALA A 31 16.24 -8.69 34.00
C ALA A 31 17.54 -8.21 33.32
N SER A 32 17.59 -8.27 31.99
CA SER A 32 18.62 -7.57 31.24
C SER A 32 18.16 -6.12 31.10
N ASP A 33 18.93 -5.18 31.64
CA ASP A 33 18.68 -3.72 31.57
C ASP A 33 18.93 -3.14 30.16
N LYS A 34 18.86 -4.00 29.14
CA LYS A 34 19.11 -3.70 27.73
C LYS A 34 17.80 -3.74 26.97
N ASP A 35 17.59 -2.72 26.14
CA ASP A 35 16.47 -2.68 25.22
C ASP A 35 16.39 -3.97 24.37
N ALA A 36 15.16 -4.38 24.06
CA ALA A 36 14.91 -5.52 23.20
C ALA A 36 15.57 -5.32 21.83
N GLN A 37 16.29 -6.34 21.37
CA GLN A 37 16.92 -6.30 20.05
C GLN A 37 15.85 -6.15 18.96
N LEU A 38 16.07 -5.24 18.02
CA LEU A 38 15.16 -4.99 16.90
C LEU A 38 14.99 -6.26 16.06
N ASP A 39 13.78 -6.81 16.04
CA ASP A 39 13.42 -7.87 15.11
C ASP A 39 13.19 -7.31 13.70
N GLY A 40 14.07 -7.71 12.78
CA GLY A 40 14.03 -7.29 11.38
C GLY A 40 13.17 -8.16 10.47
N LYS A 41 12.76 -9.36 10.91
CA LYS A 41 12.07 -10.36 10.07
C LYS A 41 11.06 -11.18 10.88
N PRO A 42 9.99 -10.56 11.40
CA PRO A 42 8.92 -11.30 12.06
C PRO A 42 8.22 -12.23 11.08
N GLU A 43 7.74 -13.36 11.57
CA GLU A 43 6.81 -14.21 10.82
C GLU A 43 5.48 -13.47 10.67
N LEU A 44 4.94 -13.37 9.46
CA LEU A 44 3.75 -12.57 9.14
C LEU A 44 2.55 -13.46 8.81
N ASP A 45 1.38 -13.09 9.33
CA ASP A 45 0.11 -13.79 9.09
C ASP A 45 -0.36 -13.72 7.62
N SER A 46 0.07 -12.69 6.88
CA SER A 46 -0.25 -12.57 5.47
C SER A 46 0.78 -11.75 4.71
N LYS A 47 0.85 -11.99 3.39
CA LYS A 47 1.69 -11.23 2.47
C LYS A 47 0.88 -10.10 1.83
N GLY A 48 1.46 -8.92 1.84
CA GLY A 48 0.92 -7.72 1.25
C GLY A 48 0.72 -7.83 -0.25
N ARG A 49 -0.21 -7.03 -0.76
CA ARG A 49 -0.52 -6.99 -2.19
C ARG A 49 0.58 -6.21 -2.94
N PRO A 50 1.05 -6.68 -4.11
CA PRO A 50 2.01 -5.95 -4.93
C PRO A 50 1.49 -4.55 -5.29
N PHE A 51 2.37 -3.55 -5.26
CA PHE A 51 2.04 -2.13 -5.43
C PHE A 51 1.20 -1.82 -6.69
N PRO A 52 1.51 -2.36 -7.89
CA PRO A 52 0.69 -2.09 -9.08
C PRO A 52 -0.77 -2.55 -8.94
N VAL A 53 -0.98 -3.70 -8.29
CA VAL A 53 -2.33 -4.24 -8.06
C VAL A 53 -3.07 -3.40 -7.02
N PHE A 54 -2.38 -2.96 -5.97
CA PHE A 54 -2.95 -2.05 -4.99
C PHE A 54 -3.36 -0.70 -5.63
N PHE A 55 -2.45 -0.09 -6.39
CA PHE A 55 -2.70 1.19 -7.04
C PHE A 55 -3.83 1.10 -8.08
N GLY A 56 -3.85 0.04 -8.90
CA GLY A 56 -4.93 -0.20 -9.85
C GLY A 56 -6.31 -0.31 -9.17
N LEU A 57 -6.37 -0.94 -8.00
CA LEU A 57 -7.59 -1.01 -7.20
C LEU A 57 -8.01 0.35 -6.63
N LEU A 58 -7.06 1.19 -6.20
CA LEU A 58 -7.36 2.56 -5.77
C LEU A 58 -7.95 3.40 -6.92
N LEU A 59 -7.36 3.30 -8.11
CA LEU A 59 -7.87 3.99 -9.30
C LEU A 59 -9.27 3.49 -9.66
N ALA A 60 -9.48 2.18 -9.69
CA ALA A 60 -10.80 1.61 -9.98
C ALA A 60 -11.86 2.09 -8.96
N ASN A 61 -11.48 2.27 -7.70
CA ASN A 61 -12.37 2.80 -6.67
C ASN A 61 -12.78 4.26 -6.93
N GLY A 62 -11.92 5.07 -7.54
CA GLY A 62 -12.24 6.44 -7.96
C GLY A 62 -12.51 6.61 -9.46
N TRP A 63 -13.01 5.56 -10.12
CA TRP A 63 -13.41 5.60 -11.54
C TRP A 63 -12.27 5.97 -12.50
N PHE A 64 -11.03 5.64 -12.16
CA PHE A 64 -9.83 5.94 -12.95
C PHE A 64 -9.54 7.44 -13.12
N ILE A 65 -10.30 8.32 -12.44
CA ILE A 65 -10.06 9.77 -12.42
C ILE A 65 -9.07 10.12 -11.31
N ARG A 66 -9.27 9.54 -10.12
CA ARG A 66 -8.41 9.73 -8.95
C ARG A 66 -8.31 8.45 -8.12
N PRO A 67 -7.18 8.19 -7.46
CA PRO A 67 -7.05 7.08 -6.54
C PRO A 67 -7.86 7.37 -5.26
N VAL A 68 -8.76 6.46 -4.87
CA VAL A 68 -9.58 6.62 -3.65
C VAL A 68 -9.32 5.47 -2.68
N PRO A 69 -8.95 5.75 -1.42
CA PRO A 69 -8.66 4.72 -0.41
C PRO A 69 -9.92 3.94 0.02
N PHE A 70 -9.73 2.66 0.33
CA PHE A 70 -10.82 1.78 0.75
C PHE A 70 -11.26 1.98 2.21
N LEU A 71 -10.33 2.36 3.09
CA LEU A 71 -10.53 2.40 4.54
C LEU A 71 -11.34 3.61 5.02
N LEU A 72 -11.27 4.74 4.31
CA LEU A 72 -11.88 6.00 4.72
C LEU A 72 -13.33 6.20 4.22
N THR A 73 -13.95 5.18 3.64
CA THR A 73 -15.33 5.32 3.14
C THR A 73 -16.34 4.93 4.21
N ASN A 74 -17.19 5.89 4.62
CA ASN A 74 -18.35 5.69 5.51
C ASN A 74 -19.40 4.83 4.81
N SER A 75 -19.16 3.53 4.79
CA SER A 75 -19.98 2.56 4.05
C SER A 75 -20.24 1.35 4.93
N LYS A 76 -21.48 0.86 4.93
CA LYS A 76 -21.86 -0.36 5.65
C LYS A 76 -21.20 -1.64 5.08
N LEU A 77 -20.48 -1.53 3.96
CA LEU A 77 -19.85 -2.65 3.26
C LEU A 77 -18.48 -3.01 3.84
N THR A 78 -18.20 -4.30 3.96
CA THR A 78 -16.89 -4.83 4.37
C THR A 78 -15.80 -4.45 3.34
N ALA A 79 -14.54 -4.33 3.78
CA ALA A 79 -13.40 -4.00 2.92
C ALA A 79 -13.30 -4.89 1.65
N LEU A 80 -13.53 -6.20 1.81
CA LEU A 80 -13.48 -7.16 0.69
C LEU A 80 -14.58 -6.92 -0.35
N GLN A 81 -15.78 -6.54 0.09
CA GLN A 81 -16.90 -6.20 -0.80
C GLN A 81 -16.62 -4.92 -1.58
N ARG A 82 -15.96 -3.93 -0.95
CA ARG A 82 -15.53 -2.69 -1.62
C ARG A 82 -14.51 -2.97 -2.70
N ILE A 83 -13.52 -3.83 -2.43
CA ILE A 83 -12.53 -4.27 -3.42
C ILE A 83 -13.22 -4.97 -4.59
N LYS A 84 -14.13 -5.92 -4.33
CA LYS A 84 -14.91 -6.60 -5.38
C LYS A 84 -15.75 -5.62 -6.21
N ARG A 85 -16.32 -4.59 -5.60
CA ARG A 85 -17.08 -3.54 -6.30
C ARG A 85 -16.18 -2.67 -7.18
N ALA A 86 -15.02 -2.25 -6.67
CA ALA A 86 -14.06 -1.48 -7.45
C ALA A 86 -13.51 -2.30 -8.62
N ALA A 87 -13.14 -3.56 -8.39
CA ALA A 87 -12.61 -4.45 -9.43
C ALA A 87 -13.58 -4.64 -10.61
N ARG A 88 -14.90 -4.64 -10.38
CA ARG A 88 -15.90 -4.71 -11.45
C ARG A 88 -15.86 -3.55 -12.44
N ARG A 89 -15.26 -2.41 -12.07
CA ARG A 89 -15.13 -1.25 -12.96
C ARG A 89 -13.95 -1.37 -13.93
N ILE A 90 -12.99 -2.26 -13.64
CA ILE A 90 -11.83 -2.50 -14.51
C ILE A 90 -12.26 -2.95 -15.92
N PRO A 91 -13.06 -4.03 -16.09
CA PRO A 91 -13.49 -4.43 -17.42
C PRO A 91 -14.36 -3.37 -18.11
N VAL A 92 -15.17 -2.63 -17.35
CA VAL A 92 -15.99 -1.52 -17.89
C VAL A 92 -15.11 -0.42 -18.47
N PHE A 93 -14.07 0.01 -17.75
CA PHE A 93 -13.13 1.03 -18.22
C PHE A 93 -12.34 0.58 -19.45
N LEU A 94 -11.88 -0.68 -19.47
CA LEU A 94 -11.23 -1.27 -20.64
C LEU A 94 -12.17 -1.33 -21.85
N ALA A 95 -13.44 -1.72 -21.64
CA ALA A 95 -14.44 -1.77 -22.70
C ALA A 95 -14.67 -0.38 -23.33
N PHE A 96 -14.68 0.69 -22.53
CA PHE A 96 -14.77 2.06 -23.06
C PHE A 96 -13.59 2.43 -23.96
N TRP A 97 -12.35 2.09 -23.57
CA TRP A 97 -11.18 2.33 -24.42
C TRP A 97 -11.24 1.51 -25.71
N ILE A 98 -11.59 0.23 -25.63
CA ILE A 98 -11.74 -0.63 -26.80
C ILE A 98 -12.80 -0.07 -27.74
N ALA A 99 -13.98 0.28 -27.23
CA ALA A 99 -15.05 0.89 -28.03
C ALA A 99 -14.59 2.21 -28.67
N ALA A 100 -13.84 3.05 -27.95
CA ALA A 100 -13.29 4.28 -28.50
C ALA A 100 -12.35 4.00 -29.69
N PHE A 101 -11.46 3.00 -29.58
CA PHE A 101 -10.58 2.61 -30.69
C PHE A 101 -11.34 2.03 -31.91
N LEU A 102 -12.52 1.45 -31.70
CA LEU A 102 -13.34 0.92 -32.79
C LEU A 102 -14.17 2.00 -33.51
N ILE A 103 -14.57 3.06 -32.79
CA ILE A 103 -15.53 4.06 -33.30
C ILE A 103 -14.82 5.35 -33.73
N LEU A 104 -13.76 5.76 -33.02
CA LEU A 104 -13.05 7.02 -33.26
C LEU A 104 -11.74 6.77 -34.04
N PRO A 105 -11.20 7.80 -34.71
CA PRO A 105 -9.94 7.64 -35.41
C PRO A 105 -8.79 7.36 -34.43
N THR A 106 -7.99 6.35 -34.73
CA THR A 106 -6.94 5.79 -33.85
C THR A 106 -5.98 6.85 -33.34
N ASN A 107 -5.60 7.84 -34.16
CA ASN A 107 -4.66 8.88 -33.78
C ASN A 107 -5.16 9.68 -32.56
N TRP A 108 -6.45 10.04 -32.52
CA TRP A 108 -7.03 10.80 -31.40
C TRP A 108 -7.08 9.97 -30.13
N VAL A 109 -7.51 8.71 -30.25
CA VAL A 109 -7.63 7.81 -29.09
C VAL A 109 -6.26 7.48 -28.53
N ALA A 110 -5.25 7.26 -29.38
CA ALA A 110 -3.87 7.03 -28.96
C ALA A 110 -3.29 8.26 -28.25
N THR A 111 -3.48 9.47 -28.78
CA THR A 111 -3.04 10.70 -28.10
C THR A 111 -3.71 10.87 -26.74
N ALA A 112 -5.01 10.58 -26.63
CA ALA A 112 -5.72 10.63 -25.36
C ALA A 112 -5.20 9.59 -24.35
N ALA A 113 -4.90 8.37 -24.80
CA ALA A 113 -4.34 7.31 -23.95
C ALA A 113 -2.95 7.69 -23.41
N ILE A 114 -2.09 8.29 -24.25
CA ILE A 114 -0.77 8.79 -23.85
C ILE A 114 -0.93 9.93 -22.84
N ALA A 115 -1.79 10.91 -23.13
CA ALA A 115 -2.04 12.05 -22.23
C ALA A 115 -2.56 11.57 -20.86
N TYR A 116 -3.46 10.60 -20.84
CA TYR A 116 -3.94 9.97 -19.62
C TYR A 116 -2.82 9.25 -18.85
N GLY A 117 -1.93 8.54 -19.55
CA GLY A 117 -0.75 7.92 -18.94
C GLY A 117 0.17 8.96 -18.27
N ILE A 118 0.44 10.08 -18.95
CA ILE A 118 1.25 11.19 -18.41
C ILE A 118 0.59 11.80 -17.18
N TRP A 119 -0.73 12.00 -17.21
CA TRP A 119 -1.51 12.51 -16.07
C TRP A 119 -1.40 11.62 -14.82
N LEU A 120 -1.29 10.31 -15.01
CA LEU A 120 -1.15 9.37 -13.88
C LEU A 120 0.23 9.42 -13.21
N ILE A 121 1.28 9.84 -13.90
CA ILE A 121 2.66 9.85 -13.36
C ILE A 121 2.77 10.60 -12.02
N PRO A 122 2.37 11.89 -11.90
CA PRO A 122 2.48 12.61 -10.64
C PRO A 122 1.66 11.95 -9.52
N ILE A 123 0.52 11.34 -9.85
CA ILE A 123 -0.36 10.65 -8.90
C ILE A 123 0.31 9.38 -8.36
N VAL A 124 0.91 8.58 -9.24
CA VAL A 124 1.68 7.37 -8.86
C VAL A 124 2.85 7.76 -7.98
N VAL A 125 3.63 8.78 -8.38
CA VAL A 125 4.80 9.24 -7.63
C VAL A 125 4.40 9.74 -6.25
N MET A 126 3.31 10.51 -6.15
CA MET A 126 2.79 11.02 -4.87
C MET A 126 2.42 9.87 -3.93
N ILE A 127 1.66 8.88 -4.39
CA ILE A 127 1.27 7.73 -3.56
C ILE A 127 2.47 6.86 -3.20
N TYR A 128 3.34 6.60 -4.17
CA TYR A 128 4.54 5.79 -3.95
C TYR A 128 5.48 6.43 -2.92
N ARG A 129 5.62 7.77 -2.93
CA ARG A 129 6.38 8.52 -1.92
C ARG A 129 5.64 8.58 -0.58
N GLY A 130 4.33 8.80 -0.58
CA GLY A 130 3.53 8.87 0.64
C GLY A 130 3.53 7.56 1.45
N LEU A 131 3.71 6.43 0.78
CA LEU A 131 3.87 5.11 1.42
C LEU A 131 5.26 4.87 2.02
N GLN A 132 6.21 5.79 1.83
CA GLN A 132 7.53 5.75 2.48
C GLN A 132 7.48 6.64 3.72
N HIS A 133 7.28 6.07 4.91
CA HIS A 133 7.74 6.75 6.12
C HIS A 133 9.26 6.63 6.17
N LYS A 134 9.96 7.77 5.97
CA LYS A 134 11.37 7.86 6.34
C LYS A 134 11.41 7.74 7.86
N SER A 135 12.15 6.76 8.38
CA SER A 135 12.59 6.80 9.77
C SER A 135 13.26 8.14 10.02
N GLU A 136 12.88 8.85 11.09
CA GLU A 136 13.58 10.06 11.51
C GLU A 136 15.09 9.77 11.61
N PRO A 137 15.95 10.73 11.23
CA PRO A 137 17.37 10.58 11.47
C PRO A 137 17.57 10.41 12.98
N VAL A 138 18.24 9.33 13.38
CA VAL A 138 18.68 9.11 14.76
C VAL A 138 19.42 10.37 15.19
N ARG A 139 18.83 11.14 16.11
CA ARG A 139 19.52 12.25 16.76
C ARG A 139 20.61 11.59 17.61
N ILE A 140 21.84 11.59 17.09
CA ILE A 140 23.01 11.22 17.89
C ILE A 140 23.18 12.35 18.90
N GLU A 141 22.75 12.13 20.14
CA GLU A 141 23.19 12.96 21.25
C GLU A 141 24.71 12.79 21.34
N SER A 142 25.44 13.83 20.96
CA SER A 142 26.86 13.93 21.24
C SER A 142 27.02 14.07 22.74
N SER A 143 27.38 12.98 23.42
CA SER A 143 27.97 13.04 24.74
C SER A 143 29.25 13.87 24.65
N GLY A 144 29.21 15.10 25.18
CA GLY A 144 30.38 15.97 25.28
C GLY A 144 31.42 15.38 26.25
N PRO A 145 32.73 15.63 26.03
CA PRO A 145 33.78 15.13 26.90
C PRO A 145 33.81 15.91 28.22
N GLU A 146 34.00 15.16 29.32
CA GLU A 146 34.40 15.66 30.64
C GLU A 146 35.80 16.31 30.62
#